data_AF-A0A1J3G1M2-F1
#
_entry.id   AF-A0A1J3G1M2-F1
#
_cell.length_a   1.000
_cell.length_b   1.000
_cell.length_c   1.000
_cell.angle_alpha   90.00
_cell.angle_beta   90.00
_cell.angle_gamma   90.00
#
_symmetry.space_group_name_H-M   'P 1'
#
loop_
_entity.id
_entity.type
_entity.pdbx_description
1 polymer ?
#
loop_
_entity_poly.entity_id
_entity_poly.type
_entity_poly.pdbx_seq_one_letter_code
_entity_poly.pdbx_strand_id
1 'polypeptide(L)'
;TWYTLCRKPNKTLINETKSSGYVLAKVPIPDSPRALSSRLVAVGSKIYNIGGSDGLSMAARSYSRGTILDCRSHTLSEAPCLRVGLRLFSASVVDGKI
;
A
#
# COMPACT_ATOMS: atom_id res chain seq x y z
N THR A 1 13.48 -4.75 -5.79
CA THR A 1 12.37 -5.63 -6.23
C THR A 1 11.90 -6.46 -5.06
N TRP A 2 10.59 -6.53 -4.82
CA TRP A 2 10.00 -7.36 -3.75
C TRP A 2 9.47 -8.68 -4.30
N TYR A 3 9.41 -9.70 -3.43
CA TYR A 3 8.92 -11.04 -3.75
C TYR A 3 8.00 -11.54 -2.65
N THR A 4 7.02 -12.36 -3.02
CA THR A 4 6.15 -13.07 -2.07
C THR A 4 6.29 -14.57 -2.26
N LEU A 5 6.17 -15.33 -1.17
CA LEU A 5 6.29 -16.79 -1.18
C LEU A 5 4.92 -17.41 -1.55
N CYS A 6 4.80 -17.95 -2.76
CA CYS A 6 3.58 -18.56 -3.27
C CYS A 6 3.69 -20.08 -3.29
N ARG A 7 2.59 -20.78 -2.99
CA ARG A 7 2.53 -22.24 -3.15
C ARG A 7 2.41 -22.60 -4.64
N LYS A 8 3.18 -23.58 -5.11
CA LYS A 8 3.10 -24.07 -6.49
C LYS A 8 1.72 -24.71 -6.73
N PRO A 9 0.96 -24.30 -7.77
CA PRO A 9 -0.38 -24.81 -8.02
C PRO A 9 -0.38 -26.27 -8.50
N ASN A 10 0.65 -26.70 -9.23
CA ASN A 10 0.76 -28.06 -9.76
C ASN A 10 1.84 -28.83 -9.00
N LYS A 11 1.42 -29.69 -8.07
CA LYS A 11 2.25 -30.82 -7.64
C LYS A 11 1.89 -32.02 -8.49
N THR A 12 2.58 -32.21 -9.61
CA THR A 12 2.69 -33.55 -10.17
C THR A 12 3.54 -34.33 -9.16
N LEU A 13 2.94 -35.29 -8.46
CA LEU A 13 3.62 -36.21 -7.54
C LEU A 13 4.53 -37.13 -8.35
N ILE A 14 5.62 -36.60 -8.88
CA ILE A 14 6.69 -37.38 -9.47
C ILE A 14 7.85 -37.25 -8.48
N ASN A 15 8.34 -38.41 -8.05
CA ASN A 15 9.31 -38.63 -6.98
C ASN A 15 10.63 -37.85 -7.15
N GLU A 16 10.61 -36.56 -6.89
CA GLU A 16 11.78 -35.69 -7.03
C GLU A 16 11.99 -34.92 -5.72
N THR A 17 12.97 -35.41 -4.95
CA THR A 17 13.83 -34.68 -4.01
C THR A 17 13.26 -33.39 -3.40
N LYS A 18 12.78 -33.47 -2.15
CA LYS A 18 12.40 -32.37 -1.21
C LYS A 18 12.37 -30.93 -1.79
N SER A 19 11.58 -30.69 -2.84
CA SER A 19 11.31 -29.33 -3.29
C SER A 19 10.31 -28.72 -2.33
N SER A 20 10.58 -27.51 -1.81
CA SER A 20 9.75 -26.87 -0.78
C SER A 20 8.27 -26.70 -1.16
N GLY A 21 7.93 -26.85 -2.45
CA GLY A 21 6.57 -26.67 -2.96
C GLY A 21 6.16 -25.20 -3.07
N TYR A 22 7.11 -24.28 -2.87
CA TYR A 22 6.90 -22.85 -2.98
C TYR A 22 7.75 -22.24 -4.11
N VAL A 23 7.32 -21.08 -4.60
CA VAL A 23 8.01 -20.25 -5.58
C VAL A 23 7.99 -18.79 -5.11
N LEU A 24 9.05 -18.05 -5.39
CA LEU A 24 9.07 -16.61 -5.18
C LEU A 24 8.43 -15.93 -6.39
N ALA A 25 7.23 -15.37 -6.19
CA ALA A 25 6.57 -14.55 -7.21
C ALA A 25 7.03 -13.10 -7.05
N LYS A 26 7.43 -12.47 -8.17
CA LYS A 26 7.78 -11.05 -8.19
C LYS A 26 6.53 -10.23 -7.89
N VAL A 27 6.62 -9.34 -6.91
CA VAL A 27 5.52 -8.43 -6.56
C VAL A 27 5.69 -7.13 -7.37
N PRO A 28 4.71 -6.74 -8.20
CA PRO A 28 4.73 -5.43 -8.82
C PRO A 28 4.64 -4.36 -7.73
N ILE A 29 5.55 -3.39 -7.78
CA ILE A 29 5.56 -2.26 -6.87
C ILE A 29 5.00 -1.10 -7.68
N PRO A 30 3.77 -0.65 -7.42
CA PRO A 30 3.28 0.55 -8.07
C PRO A 30 4.15 1.74 -7.65
N ASP A 31 4.44 2.62 -8.60
CA ASP A 31 5.14 3.87 -8.31
C ASP A 31 4.27 4.68 -7.34
N SER A 32 4.73 4.77 -6.09
CA SER A 32 4.09 5.61 -5.08
C SER A 32 4.75 6.98 -5.10
N PRO A 33 3.98 8.09 -5.07
CA PRO A 33 4.56 9.39 -4.82
C PRO A 33 5.33 9.35 -3.48
N ARG A 34 6.54 9.92 -3.47
CA ARG A 34 7.33 10.07 -2.25
C ARG A 34 6.57 11.01 -1.31
N ALA A 35 6.07 10.51 -0.19
CA ALA A 35 5.41 11.32 0.82
C ALA A 35 6.37 11.58 1.99
N LEU A 36 6.76 12.85 2.17
CA LEU A 36 7.61 13.30 3.28
C LEU A 36 6.89 13.24 4.66
N SER A 37 5.56 13.21 4.65
CA SER A 37 4.71 13.22 5.84
C SER A 37 3.41 12.44 5.59
N SER A 38 3.53 11.14 5.30
CA SER A 38 2.37 10.25 5.17
C SER A 38 1.81 9.84 6.53
N ARG A 39 0.49 9.78 6.65
CA ARG A 39 -0.23 9.06 7.72
C ARG A 39 -0.84 7.81 7.10
N LEU A 40 -0.28 6.66 7.47
CA LEU A 40 -0.69 5.37 6.94
C LEU A 40 -1.70 4.72 7.88
N VAL A 41 -2.82 4.27 7.31
CA VAL A 41 -3.86 3.57 8.06
C VAL A 41 -4.32 2.34 7.29
N ALA A 42 -4.48 1.20 7.96
CA ALA A 42 -4.92 -0.04 7.33
C ALA A 42 -6.37 -0.36 7.68
N VAL A 43 -7.21 -0.60 6.67
CA VAL A 43 -8.58 -1.10 6.81
C VAL A 43 -8.73 -2.33 5.90
N GLY A 44 -8.79 -3.52 6.50
CA GLY A 44 -8.80 -4.77 5.74
C GLY A 44 -7.50 -4.96 4.94
N SER A 45 -7.62 -5.22 3.62
CA SER A 45 -6.47 -5.34 2.71
C SER A 45 -5.97 -4.00 2.15
N LYS A 46 -6.60 -2.89 2.54
CA LYS A 46 -6.32 -1.57 1.96
C LYS A 46 -5.50 -0.73 2.93
N ILE A 47 -4.40 -0.19 2.44
CA ILE A 47 -3.56 0.78 3.14
C ILE A 47 -3.86 2.16 2.55
N TYR A 48 -4.35 3.05 3.39
CA TYR A 48 -4.65 4.43 3.07
C TYR A 48 -3.44 5.29 3.42
N ASN A 49 -2.91 5.98 2.43
CA ASN A 49 -1.87 6.98 2.58
C ASN A 49 -2.51 8.36 2.57
N ILE A 50 -2.66 8.93 3.76
CA ILE A 50 -3.38 10.17 4.00
C ILE A 50 -2.33 11.26 4.24
N GLY A 51 -2.33 12.26 3.37
CA GLY A 51 -1.35 13.32 3.38
C GLY A 51 -0.15 13.00 2.50
N GLY A 52 0.11 13.94 1.58
CA GLY A 52 1.36 14.01 0.85
C GLY A 52 1.72 15.49 0.72
N SER A 53 2.96 15.83 1.07
CA SER A 53 3.59 17.07 0.64
C SER A 53 4.44 16.69 -0.56
N ASP A 54 4.22 17.33 -1.71
CA ASP A 54 5.34 17.61 -2.59
C ASP A 54 6.33 18.45 -1.78
N GLY A 55 7.62 18.10 -1.77
CA GLY A 55 8.63 18.70 -0.89
C GLY A 55 8.84 20.21 -1.05
N LEU A 56 8.07 20.85 -1.95
CA LEU A 56 8.06 22.29 -2.23
C LEU A 56 6.88 23.03 -1.57
N SER A 57 5.84 22.33 -1.07
CA SER A 57 4.60 22.95 -0.57
C SER A 57 4.50 23.11 0.95
N MET A 58 5.64 23.22 1.66
CA MET A 58 5.61 23.74 3.03
C MET A 58 4.92 25.12 3.15
N ALA A 59 4.78 25.83 2.02
CA ALA A 59 4.23 27.18 1.95
C ALA A 59 2.73 27.29 1.61
N ALA A 60 2.02 26.23 1.20
CA ALA A 60 0.62 26.40 0.82
C ALA A 60 -0.24 25.18 1.15
N ARG A 61 -1.52 25.47 1.41
CA ARG A 61 -2.62 24.57 1.79
C ARG A 61 -2.99 23.53 0.71
N SER A 62 -2.02 22.98 0.00
CA SER A 62 -2.22 21.98 -1.05
C SER A 62 -2.09 20.59 -0.43
N TYR A 63 -3.20 20.11 0.13
CA TYR A 63 -3.31 18.72 0.55
C TYR A 63 -3.37 17.86 -0.71
N SER A 64 -2.29 17.16 -1.00
CA SER A 64 -2.28 16.26 -2.15
C SER A 64 -3.28 15.11 -1.95
N ARG A 65 -3.83 14.67 -3.07
CA ARG A 65 -4.72 13.49 -3.18
C ARG A 65 -4.04 12.32 -2.47
N GLY A 66 -4.71 11.73 -1.48
CA GLY A 66 -4.19 10.52 -0.82
C GLY A 66 -4.16 9.36 -1.80
N THR A 67 -3.52 8.26 -1.42
CA THR A 67 -3.53 7.02 -2.22
C THR A 67 -4.00 5.83 -1.40
N ILE A 68 -4.56 4.83 -2.07
CA ILE A 68 -4.99 3.57 -1.49
C ILE A 68 -4.22 2.46 -2.18
N LEU A 69 -3.45 1.70 -1.41
CA LEU A 69 -2.79 0.49 -1.86
C LEU A 69 -3.62 -0.73 -1.43
N ASP A 70 -4.14 -1.48 -2.39
CA ASP A 70 -4.71 -2.81 -2.11
C ASP A 70 -3.60 -3.87 -2.15
N CYS A 71 -3.30 -4.46 -1.00
CA CYS A 71 -2.19 -5.39 -0.86
C CYS A 71 -2.48 -6.77 -1.49
N ARG A 72 -3.75 -7.09 -1.80
CA ARG A 72 -4.11 -8.37 -2.44
C ARG A 72 -3.85 -8.34 -3.94
N SER A 73 -4.24 -7.25 -4.60
CA SER A 73 -4.06 -7.05 -6.03
C SER A 73 -2.77 -6.30 -6.38
N HIS A 74 -2.07 -5.77 -5.39
CA HIS A 74 -0.89 -4.91 -5.57
C HIS A 74 -1.16 -3.69 -6.46
N THR A 75 -2.36 -3.13 -6.35
CA THR A 75 -2.80 -1.98 -7.15
C THR A 75 -2.86 -0.72 -6.32
N LEU A 76 -2.39 0.39 -6.90
CA LEU A 76 -2.54 1.73 -6.34
C LEU A 76 -3.76 2.41 -6.96
N SER A 77 -4.55 3.06 -6.13
CA SER A 77 -5.67 3.91 -6.54
C SER A 77 -5.64 5.21 -5.75
N GLU A 78 -6.42 6.17 -6.19
CA GLU A 78 -6.49 7.47 -5.53
C GLU A 78 -7.50 7.45 -4.38
N ALA A 79 -7.14 8.07 -3.26
CA ALA A 79 -8.02 8.24 -2.11
C ALA A 79 -8.81 9.56 -2.22
N PRO A 80 -10.00 9.62 -1.59
CA PRO A 80 -10.71 10.88 -1.42
C PRO A 80 -9.84 11.95 -0.75
N CYS A 81 -9.95 13.19 -1.22
CA CYS A 81 -9.26 14.33 -0.61
C CYS A 81 -9.94 14.72 0.71
N LEU A 82 -9.14 15.15 1.69
CA LEU A 82 -9.66 15.77 2.89
C LEU A 82 -10.35 17.09 2.53
N ARG A 83 -11.57 17.31 3.06
CA ARG A 83 -12.33 18.54 2.83
C ARG A 83 -11.74 19.75 3.55
N VAL A 84 -10.96 19.50 4.59
CA VAL A 84 -10.35 20.53 5.43
C VAL A 84 -8.85 20.31 5.46
N GLY A 85 -8.14 21.41 5.50
CA GLY A 85 -6.69 21.37 5.59
C GLY A 85 -6.16 21.04 6.97
N LEU A 86 -5.40 19.95 7.09
CA LEU A 86 -4.75 19.52 8.32
C LEU A 86 -3.22 19.65 8.25
N ARG A 87 -2.65 20.67 8.90
CA ARG A 87 -1.20 20.93 8.89
C ARG A 87 -0.39 19.85 9.63
N LEU A 88 -0.92 19.38 10.75
CA LEU A 88 -0.38 18.30 11.56
C LEU A 88 -1.56 17.47 12.05
N PHE A 89 -1.62 16.21 11.67
CA PHE A 89 -2.67 15.30 12.11
C PHE A 89 -2.12 13.90 12.35
N SER A 90 -2.91 13.11 13.07
CA SER A 90 -2.78 11.66 13.16
C SER A 90 -4.04 11.04 12.57
N ALA A 91 -3.97 9.79 12.15
CA ALA A 91 -5.10 9.05 11.64
C ALA A 91 -5.15 7.67 12.31
N SER A 92 -6.35 7.21 12.65
CA SER A 92 -6.61 5.95 13.34
C SER A 92 -7.87 5.30 12.80
N VAL A 93 -8.06 4.00 13.05
CA VAL A 93 -9.30 3.30 12.67
C VAL A 93 -10.18 3.08 13.90
N VAL A 94 -11.44 3.45 13.81
CA VAL A 94 -12.49 3.12 14.79
C VAL A 94 -13.68 2.53 14.02
N ASP A 95 -14.15 1.35 14.41
CA ASP A 95 -15.26 0.64 13.76
C ASP A 95 -15.11 0.47 12.23
N GLY A 96 -13.88 0.21 11.77
CA GLY A 96 -13.57 0.06 10.35
C GLY A 96 -13.60 1.36 9.55
N LYS A 97 -13.63 2.51 10.22
CA LYS A 97 -13.61 3.85 9.60
C LYS A 97 -12.36 4.60 10.04
N ILE A 98 -11.84 5.41 9.12
CA ILE A 98 -10.70 6.32 9.32
C ILE A 98 -11.22 7.68 9.76
#